data_AF-A0AB39NWU6-F1
#
_entry.id   AF-A0AB39NWU6-F1
#
_cell.length_a   1.000
_cell.length_b   1.000
_cell.length_c   1.000
_cell.angle_alpha   90.00
_cell.angle_beta   90.00
_cell.angle_gamma   90.00
#
_symmetry.space_group_name_H-M   'P 1'
#
loop_
_entity.id
_entity.type
_entity.pdbx_description
1 polymer ?
#
loop_
_entity_poly.entity_id
_entity_poly.type
_entity_poly.pdbx_seq_one_letter_code
_entity_poly.pdbx_strand_id
1 'polypeptide(L)'
;MAVHQSTHRSSGFHLPSFRRNGAVSAPGSVEAGALTARACVFASARVLMGFVFLWAFLDKTFGFGYATASGGGWVDGGSPTEGFLGHVAVGPMESTFHAWAGAAWADWLFMLGLLGIGLALTAGVALRLAAVAGSVMMALMWVAEWPPARHLSDGSASMSTNPFADYHVVYAVVLIALAAVSAGDALGLGRLWARLPIVRDHAWLR
;
A
#
# COMPACT_ATOMS: atom_id res chain seq x y z
N MET A 1 100.30 1.57 4.33
CA MET A 1 99.84 2.09 5.64
C MET A 1 98.88 3.23 5.38
N ALA A 2 97.76 3.26 6.12
CA ALA A 2 96.79 4.37 6.23
C ALA A 2 95.84 4.52 4.99
N VAL A 3 94.51 4.70 5.06
CA VAL A 3 93.46 4.74 6.09
C VAL A 3 92.11 4.42 5.40
N HIS A 4 91.19 3.82 6.16
CA HIS A 4 89.74 3.65 5.90
C HIS A 4 89.01 4.85 5.28
N GLN A 5 87.89 4.59 4.57
CA GLN A 5 86.53 4.99 5.00
C GLN A 5 85.43 4.28 4.19
N SER A 6 84.45 3.73 4.91
CA SER A 6 83.24 3.07 4.43
C SER A 6 82.06 4.04 4.46
N THR A 7 81.18 4.00 3.45
CA THR A 7 79.80 4.50 3.58
C THR A 7 78.83 3.58 2.83
N HIS A 8 77.85 3.07 3.57
CA HIS A 8 76.66 2.35 3.10
C HIS A 8 75.76 3.25 2.24
N ARG A 9 75.14 2.73 1.17
CA ARG A 9 73.77 3.13 0.78
C ARG A 9 73.02 2.12 -0.10
N SER A 10 72.05 1.47 0.54
CA SER A 10 70.75 0.96 0.08
C SER A 10 70.55 0.54 -1.39
N SER A 11 70.29 -0.76 -1.56
CA SER A 11 69.53 -1.36 -2.66
C SER A 11 68.14 -0.72 -2.77
N GLY A 12 67.86 -0.08 -3.90
CA GLY A 12 66.53 0.44 -4.22
C GLY A 12 65.62 -0.68 -4.69
N PHE A 13 64.74 -1.15 -3.80
CA PHE A 13 63.58 -1.95 -4.20
C PHE A 13 62.60 -1.05 -4.99
N HIS A 14 62.43 -1.35 -6.26
CA HIS A 14 61.32 -0.80 -7.05
C HIS A 14 60.02 -1.45 -6.59
N LEU A 15 59.26 -0.75 -5.75
CA LEU A 15 57.88 -1.12 -5.46
C LEU A 15 57.03 -0.81 -6.71
N PRO A 16 56.23 -1.77 -7.22
CA PRO A 16 55.25 -1.47 -8.24
C PRO A 16 54.26 -0.48 -7.65
N SER A 17 54.12 0.68 -8.31
CA SER A 17 53.05 1.61 -8.04
C SER A 17 51.74 0.86 -8.26
N PHE A 18 51.08 0.48 -7.17
CA PHE A 18 49.67 0.13 -7.20
C PHE A 18 48.95 1.36 -7.72
N ARG A 19 48.71 1.38 -9.04
CA ARG A 19 47.60 2.13 -9.62
C ARG A 19 46.39 1.70 -8.82
N ARG A 20 46.02 2.56 -7.88
CA ARG A 20 44.68 2.59 -7.33
C ARG A 20 43.81 2.80 -8.55
N ASN A 21 43.30 1.71 -9.13
CA ASN A 21 42.15 1.80 -10.00
C ASN A 21 41.13 2.53 -9.14
N GLY A 22 40.94 3.82 -9.43
CA GLY A 22 39.76 4.52 -9.00
C GLY A 22 38.64 3.61 -9.41
N ALA A 23 37.89 3.10 -8.44
CA ALA A 23 36.60 2.54 -8.70
C ALA A 23 35.80 3.67 -9.32
N VAL A 24 35.88 3.79 -10.65
CA VAL A 24 34.87 4.46 -11.42
C VAL A 24 33.63 3.65 -11.09
N SER A 25 32.82 4.16 -10.17
CA SER A 25 31.48 3.65 -9.94
C SER A 25 30.83 3.60 -11.31
N ALA A 26 30.70 2.39 -11.86
CA ALA A 26 30.13 2.21 -13.17
C ALA A 26 28.73 2.86 -13.13
N PRO A 27 28.38 3.73 -14.09
CA PRO A 27 27.09 4.44 -14.05
C PRO A 27 25.89 3.48 -13.86
N GLY A 28 26.01 2.24 -14.32
CA GLY A 28 25.01 1.18 -14.14
C GLY A 28 24.85 0.61 -12.72
N SER A 29 25.82 0.72 -11.81
CA SER A 29 25.67 0.16 -10.45
C SER A 29 24.79 1.03 -9.55
N VAL A 30 24.89 2.35 -9.72
CA VAL A 30 24.03 3.32 -9.02
C VAL A 30 22.60 3.25 -9.55
N GLU A 31 22.43 3.13 -10.86
CA GLU A 31 21.12 3.01 -11.52
C GLU A 31 20.43 1.68 -11.16
N ALA A 32 21.16 0.56 -11.15
CA ALA A 32 20.63 -0.73 -10.69
C ALA A 32 20.26 -0.72 -9.21
N GLY A 33 21.06 -0.07 -8.35
CA GLY A 33 20.76 0.11 -6.93
C GLY A 33 19.49 0.95 -6.71
N ALA A 34 19.33 2.04 -7.46
CA ALA A 34 18.14 2.90 -7.38
C ALA A 34 16.87 2.19 -7.87
N LEU A 35 16.95 1.41 -8.96
CA LEU A 35 15.84 0.59 -9.46
C LEU A 35 15.41 -0.46 -8.43
N THR A 36 16.38 -1.08 -7.73
CA THR A 36 16.12 -2.08 -6.69
C THR A 36 15.48 -1.44 -5.46
N ALA A 37 16.00 -0.29 -4.99
CA ALA A 37 15.43 0.45 -3.87
C ALA A 37 14.00 0.91 -4.16
N ARG A 38 13.75 1.45 -5.36
CA ARG A 38 12.42 1.83 -5.83
C ARG A 38 11.45 0.64 -5.81
N ALA A 39 11.87 -0.51 -6.34
CA ALA A 39 11.07 -1.72 -6.36
C ALA A 39 10.73 -2.21 -4.94
N CYS A 40 11.68 -2.18 -4.01
CA CYS A 40 11.45 -2.53 -2.61
C CYS A 40 10.44 -1.58 -1.95
N VAL A 41 10.56 -0.26 -2.15
CA VAL A 41 9.63 0.72 -1.57
C VAL A 41 8.21 0.49 -2.06
N PHE A 42 7.99 0.32 -3.36
CA PHE A 42 6.65 0.07 -3.90
C PHE A 42 6.09 -1.30 -3.52
N ALA A 43 6.94 -2.33 -3.44
CA ALA A 43 6.51 -3.64 -2.95
C ALA A 43 6.09 -3.59 -1.48
N SER A 44 6.85 -2.91 -0.62
CA SER A 44 6.51 -2.71 0.79
C SER A 44 5.22 -1.90 0.94
N ALA A 45 5.08 -0.79 0.22
CA ALA A 45 3.87 0.02 0.23
C ALA A 45 2.64 -0.79 -0.23
N ARG A 46 2.80 -1.62 -1.27
CA ARG A 46 1.77 -2.55 -1.75
C ARG A 46 1.35 -3.56 -0.67
N VAL A 47 2.31 -4.22 -0.02
CA VAL A 47 2.03 -5.22 1.01
C VAL A 47 1.40 -4.58 2.25
N LEU A 48 1.89 -3.41 2.68
CA LEU A 48 1.29 -2.67 3.79
C LEU A 48 -0.14 -2.24 3.48
N MET A 49 -0.39 -1.73 2.26
CA MET A 49 -1.74 -1.39 1.83
C MET A 49 -2.65 -2.63 1.82
N GLY A 50 -2.18 -3.74 1.26
CA GLY A 50 -2.91 -5.02 1.30
C GLY A 50 -3.21 -5.49 2.73
N PHE A 51 -2.24 -5.34 3.64
CA PHE A 51 -2.41 -5.66 5.04
C PHE A 51 -3.49 -4.81 5.72
N VAL A 52 -3.60 -3.51 5.42
CA VAL A 52 -4.68 -2.65 5.97
C VAL A 52 -6.07 -3.22 5.62
N PHE A 53 -6.30 -3.59 4.36
CA PHE A 53 -7.57 -4.17 3.91
C PHE A 53 -7.83 -5.56 4.52
N LEU A 54 -6.81 -6.43 4.54
CA LEU A 54 -6.93 -7.77 5.12
C LEU A 54 -7.16 -7.71 6.64
N TRP A 55 -6.50 -6.79 7.33
CA TRP A 55 -6.70 -6.61 8.76
C TRP A 55 -8.11 -6.15 9.08
N ALA A 56 -8.65 -5.17 8.33
CA ALA A 56 -10.04 -4.75 8.46
C ALA A 56 -11.02 -5.91 8.22
N PHE A 57 -10.75 -6.75 7.20
CA PHE A 57 -11.55 -7.95 6.95
C PHE A 57 -11.48 -8.93 8.14
N LEU A 58 -10.30 -9.22 8.65
CA LEU A 58 -10.11 -10.16 9.76
C LEU A 58 -10.80 -9.68 11.04
N ASP A 59 -10.57 -8.42 11.42
CA ASP A 59 -11.21 -7.84 12.60
C ASP A 59 -12.74 -7.81 12.47
N LYS A 60 -13.28 -7.46 11.29
CA LYS A 60 -14.73 -7.50 11.05
C LYS A 60 -15.30 -8.91 10.99
N THR A 61 -14.52 -9.88 10.51
CA THR A 61 -14.96 -11.28 10.46
C THR A 61 -15.06 -11.86 11.87
N PHE A 62 -14.05 -11.64 12.71
CA PHE A 62 -13.88 -12.35 13.98
C PHE A 62 -14.12 -11.50 15.24
N GLY A 63 -14.22 -10.17 15.13
CA GLY A 63 -14.41 -9.28 16.27
C GLY A 63 -13.21 -9.29 17.24
N PHE A 64 -12.02 -8.94 16.78
CA PHE A 64 -10.82 -8.97 17.65
C PHE A 64 -10.76 -7.83 18.67
N GLY A 65 -11.71 -6.90 18.65
CA GLY A 65 -11.78 -5.78 19.60
C GLY A 65 -10.99 -4.55 19.17
N TYR A 66 -10.55 -4.47 17.90
CA TYR A 66 -9.95 -3.25 17.36
C TYR A 66 -11.04 -2.27 16.95
N ALA A 67 -11.49 -2.32 15.70
CA ALA A 67 -12.61 -1.52 15.24
C ALA A 67 -13.95 -2.25 15.50
N THR A 68 -13.91 -3.57 15.54
CA THR A 68 -15.07 -4.45 15.75
C THR A 68 -15.01 -5.01 17.17
N ALA A 69 -16.02 -4.68 17.98
CA ALA A 69 -16.11 -5.16 19.35
C ALA A 69 -16.10 -6.71 19.42
N SER A 70 -15.55 -7.26 20.51
CA SER A 70 -15.53 -8.71 20.73
C SER A 70 -16.95 -9.28 20.81
N GLY A 71 -17.20 -10.35 20.05
CA GLY A 71 -18.54 -10.94 19.87
C GLY A 71 -19.44 -10.18 18.89
N GLY A 72 -18.96 -9.09 18.28
CA GLY A 72 -19.61 -8.37 17.19
C GLY A 72 -19.08 -8.76 15.81
N GLY A 73 -18.34 -9.87 15.71
CA GLY A 73 -17.80 -10.35 14.44
C GLY A 73 -18.92 -10.80 13.49
N TRP A 74 -18.63 -10.78 12.19
CA TRP A 74 -19.58 -11.23 11.19
C TRP A 74 -19.96 -12.70 11.35
N VAL A 75 -19.03 -13.54 11.77
CA VAL A 75 -19.30 -14.96 12.06
C VAL A 75 -20.20 -15.15 13.28
N ASP A 76 -20.28 -14.15 14.15
CA ASP A 76 -21.17 -14.13 15.33
C ASP A 76 -22.54 -13.49 15.01
N GLY A 77 -22.80 -13.18 13.74
CA GLY A 77 -24.04 -12.54 13.29
C GLY A 77 -24.04 -11.01 13.32
N GLY A 78 -22.90 -10.38 13.63
CA GLY A 78 -22.72 -8.93 13.51
C GLY A 78 -22.75 -8.46 12.06
N SER A 79 -23.04 -7.18 11.82
CA SER A 79 -22.98 -6.58 10.48
C SER A 79 -21.70 -5.77 10.29
N PRO A 80 -20.87 -6.09 9.27
CA PRO A 80 -19.68 -5.33 8.91
C PRO A 80 -19.92 -3.84 8.62
N THR A 81 -21.09 -3.47 8.06
CA THR A 81 -21.37 -2.10 7.62
C THR A 81 -22.23 -1.31 8.59
N GLU A 82 -23.06 -1.97 9.42
CA GLU A 82 -23.99 -1.33 10.36
C GLU A 82 -23.32 -0.28 11.24
N GLY A 83 -22.21 -0.67 11.90
CA GLY A 83 -21.51 0.21 12.83
C GLY A 83 -20.91 1.46 12.20
N PHE A 84 -20.64 1.46 10.88
CA PHE A 84 -20.12 2.65 10.20
C PHE A 84 -21.24 3.44 9.52
N LEU A 85 -22.04 2.77 8.68
CA LEU A 85 -23.08 3.41 7.89
C LEU A 85 -24.24 3.91 8.74
N GLY A 86 -24.63 3.19 9.80
CA GLY A 86 -25.69 3.60 10.71
C GLY A 86 -25.34 4.82 11.58
N HIS A 87 -24.05 5.13 11.71
CA HIS A 87 -23.56 6.29 12.47
C HIS A 87 -23.17 7.47 11.58
N VAL A 88 -23.41 7.39 10.26
CA VAL A 88 -23.27 8.57 9.39
C VAL A 88 -24.21 9.65 9.90
N ALA A 89 -23.69 10.80 10.27
CA ALA A 89 -24.46 11.86 10.92
C ALA A 89 -24.39 13.18 10.15
N VAL A 90 -23.92 13.16 8.90
CA VAL A 90 -23.78 14.34 8.07
C VAL A 90 -23.64 13.97 6.59
N GLY A 91 -24.01 14.90 5.71
CA GLY A 91 -23.78 14.81 4.28
C GLY A 91 -25.03 14.47 3.47
N PRO A 92 -24.99 14.64 2.14
CA PRO A 92 -26.17 14.53 1.29
C PRO A 92 -26.73 13.09 1.18
N MET A 93 -25.91 12.08 1.53
CA MET A 93 -26.26 10.66 1.42
C MET A 93 -26.56 10.00 2.77
N GLU A 94 -26.68 10.76 3.85
CA GLU A 94 -26.93 10.24 5.21
C GLU A 94 -28.05 9.19 5.26
N SER A 95 -29.25 9.55 4.78
CA SER A 95 -30.41 8.64 4.73
C SER A 95 -30.19 7.40 3.85
N THR A 96 -29.41 7.52 2.79
CA THR A 96 -29.09 6.39 1.90
C THR A 96 -28.15 5.41 2.59
N PHE A 97 -27.14 5.91 3.30
CA PHE A 97 -26.22 5.08 4.06
C PHE A 97 -26.93 4.38 5.22
N HIS A 98 -27.83 5.08 5.94
CA HIS A 98 -28.67 4.44 6.96
C HIS A 98 -29.52 3.30 6.39
N ALA A 99 -30.05 3.45 5.18
CA ALA A 99 -30.82 2.39 4.53
C ALA A 99 -29.97 1.19 4.07
N TRP A 100 -28.66 1.39 3.89
CA TRP A 100 -27.72 0.32 3.52
C TRP A 100 -27.04 -0.32 4.71
N ALA A 101 -26.99 0.37 5.86
CA ALA A 101 -26.50 -0.15 7.12
C ALA A 101 -27.19 -1.49 7.43
N GLY A 102 -26.39 -2.55 7.66
CA GLY A 102 -26.94 -3.86 8.01
C GLY A 102 -27.56 -4.63 6.84
N ALA A 103 -27.61 -4.05 5.64
CA ALA A 103 -28.16 -4.74 4.49
C ALA A 103 -27.21 -5.86 4.06
N ALA A 104 -27.72 -7.09 3.96
CA ALA A 104 -26.90 -8.27 3.67
C ALA A 104 -26.05 -8.12 2.39
N TRP A 105 -26.60 -7.49 1.34
CA TRP A 105 -25.85 -7.25 0.11
C TRP A 105 -24.68 -6.26 0.30
N ALA A 106 -24.86 -5.25 1.16
CA ALA A 106 -23.84 -4.25 1.46
C ALA A 106 -22.71 -4.89 2.29
N ASP A 107 -23.08 -5.70 3.29
CA ASP A 107 -22.13 -6.47 4.09
C ASP A 107 -21.29 -7.41 3.24
N TRP A 108 -21.93 -8.19 2.36
CA TRP A 108 -21.22 -9.09 1.45
C TRP A 108 -20.30 -8.32 0.49
N LEU A 109 -20.79 -7.25 -0.14
CA LEU A 109 -19.99 -6.46 -1.08
C LEU A 109 -18.78 -5.81 -0.39
N PHE A 110 -18.98 -5.27 0.81
CA PHE A 110 -17.92 -4.66 1.60
C PHE A 110 -16.87 -5.69 2.00
N MET A 111 -17.28 -6.85 2.53
CA MET A 111 -16.37 -7.90 2.95
C MET A 111 -15.61 -8.53 1.79
N LEU A 112 -16.29 -8.80 0.66
CA LEU A 112 -15.64 -9.26 -0.57
C LEU A 112 -14.66 -8.23 -1.12
N GLY A 113 -15.00 -6.95 -1.03
CA GLY A 113 -14.10 -5.85 -1.39
C GLY A 113 -12.84 -5.87 -0.52
N LEU A 114 -12.96 -5.85 0.80
CA LEU A 114 -11.83 -5.88 1.72
C LEU A 114 -10.91 -7.08 1.47
N LEU A 115 -11.49 -8.28 1.38
CA LEU A 115 -10.74 -9.51 1.14
C LEU A 115 -10.08 -9.51 -0.25
N GLY A 116 -10.86 -9.20 -1.30
CA GLY A 116 -10.40 -9.23 -2.68
C GLY A 116 -9.28 -8.23 -2.96
N ILE A 117 -9.46 -6.98 -2.52
CA ILE A 117 -8.44 -5.92 -2.64
C ILE A 117 -7.20 -6.29 -1.82
N GLY A 118 -7.40 -6.72 -0.57
CA GLY A 118 -6.30 -7.09 0.32
C GLY A 118 -5.44 -8.22 -0.23
N LEU A 119 -6.06 -9.28 -0.76
CA LEU A 119 -5.35 -10.41 -1.38
C LEU A 119 -4.68 -10.00 -2.70
N ALA A 120 -5.35 -9.26 -3.57
CA ALA A 120 -4.80 -8.78 -4.83
C ALA A 120 -3.56 -7.91 -4.60
N LEU A 121 -3.63 -6.97 -3.66
CA LEU A 121 -2.49 -6.14 -3.26
C LEU A 121 -1.38 -6.99 -2.67
N THR A 122 -1.65 -7.85 -1.70
CA THR A 122 -0.61 -8.64 -1.00
C THR A 122 0.10 -9.62 -1.95
N ALA A 123 -0.65 -10.28 -2.83
CA ALA A 123 -0.09 -11.17 -3.85
C ALA A 123 0.57 -10.40 -5.00
N GLY A 124 0.16 -9.16 -5.27
CA GLY A 124 0.65 -8.36 -6.39
C GLY A 124 0.04 -8.77 -7.72
N VAL A 125 -1.24 -9.14 -7.73
CA VAL A 125 -1.99 -9.58 -8.91
C VAL A 125 -3.24 -8.72 -9.10
N ALA A 126 -3.72 -8.58 -10.33
CA ALA A 126 -4.94 -7.84 -10.66
C ALA A 126 -4.96 -6.42 -10.04
N LEU A 127 -3.83 -5.71 -10.08
CA LEU A 127 -3.65 -4.44 -9.38
C LEU A 127 -4.54 -3.33 -9.94
N ARG A 128 -4.83 -3.32 -11.24
CA ARG A 128 -5.76 -2.34 -11.82
C ARG A 128 -7.19 -2.55 -11.32
N LEU A 129 -7.62 -3.81 -11.25
CA LEU A 129 -8.91 -4.20 -10.69
C LEU A 129 -9.01 -3.82 -9.21
N ALA A 130 -7.99 -4.18 -8.42
CA ALA A 130 -7.91 -3.81 -7.01
C ALA A 130 -7.91 -2.29 -6.81
N ALA A 131 -7.22 -1.53 -7.68
CA ALA A 131 -7.20 -0.08 -7.62
C ALA A 131 -8.56 0.53 -7.93
N VAL A 132 -9.28 0.03 -8.94
CA VAL A 132 -10.65 0.51 -9.24
C VAL A 132 -11.60 0.18 -8.09
N ALA A 133 -11.66 -1.09 -7.67
CA ALA A 133 -12.56 -1.53 -6.61
C ALA A 133 -12.26 -0.81 -5.29
N GLY A 134 -10.99 -0.72 -4.91
CA GLY A 134 -10.57 -0.03 -3.69
C GLY A 134 -10.78 1.47 -3.76
N SER A 135 -10.56 2.12 -4.90
CA SER A 135 -10.85 3.55 -5.04
C SER A 135 -12.35 3.84 -4.92
N VAL A 136 -13.22 3.00 -5.50
CA VAL A 136 -14.67 3.13 -5.33
C VAL A 136 -15.07 2.96 -3.87
N MET A 137 -14.54 1.95 -3.19
CA MET A 137 -14.79 1.74 -1.76
C MET A 137 -14.34 2.94 -0.92
N MET A 138 -13.11 3.42 -1.11
CA MET A 138 -12.57 4.58 -0.39
C MET A 138 -13.37 5.85 -0.70
N ALA A 139 -13.82 6.04 -1.94
CA ALA A 139 -14.66 7.18 -2.31
C ALA A 139 -16.02 7.14 -1.59
N LEU A 140 -16.66 5.97 -1.51
CA LEU A 140 -17.92 5.82 -0.77
C LEU A 140 -17.74 6.11 0.73
N MET A 141 -16.65 5.64 1.33
CA MET A 141 -16.35 5.91 2.74
C MET A 141 -16.02 7.38 2.99
N TRP A 142 -15.31 8.04 2.06
CA TRP A 142 -15.10 9.49 2.10
C TRP A 142 -16.41 10.28 2.03
N VAL A 143 -17.35 9.84 1.19
CA VAL A 143 -18.69 10.47 1.11
C VAL A 143 -19.49 10.23 2.39
N ALA A 144 -19.31 9.08 3.06
CA ALA A 144 -19.95 8.77 4.33
C ALA A 144 -19.40 9.59 5.51
N GLU A 145 -18.09 9.83 5.57
CA GLU A 145 -17.50 10.73 6.58
C GLU A 145 -17.78 12.21 6.28
N TRP A 146 -17.95 12.55 5.00
CA TRP A 146 -18.21 13.89 4.47
C TRP A 146 -17.31 15.00 5.10
N PRO A 147 -15.98 14.94 4.89
CA PRO A 147 -15.03 15.87 5.52
C PRO A 147 -15.29 17.38 5.32
N PRO A 148 -15.93 17.87 4.23
CA PRO A 148 -16.26 19.28 4.09
C PRO A 148 -17.18 19.85 5.19
N ALA A 149 -17.97 19.02 5.87
CA ALA A 149 -18.85 19.50 6.92
C ALA A 149 -18.08 19.96 8.15
N ARG A 150 -18.49 21.11 8.70
CA ARG A 150 -18.01 21.65 9.98
C ARG A 150 -18.90 21.28 11.16
N HIS A 151 -20.16 20.96 10.87
CA HIS A 151 -21.17 20.59 11.85
C HIS A 151 -21.87 19.31 11.40
N LEU A 152 -22.25 18.47 12.36
CA LEU A 152 -23.12 17.32 12.14
C LEU A 152 -24.57 17.76 11.97
N SER A 153 -25.44 16.83 11.59
CA SER A 153 -26.88 17.06 11.41
C SER A 153 -27.59 17.46 12.70
N ASP A 154 -27.00 17.19 13.87
CA ASP A 154 -27.48 17.64 15.19
C ASP A 154 -26.95 19.04 15.60
N GLY A 155 -26.12 19.67 14.76
CA GLY A 155 -25.52 20.98 15.00
C GLY A 155 -24.20 20.97 15.79
N SER A 156 -23.79 19.82 16.34
CA SER A 156 -22.49 19.68 17.01
C SER A 156 -21.32 19.78 16.01
N ALA A 157 -20.11 20.05 16.49
CA ALA A 157 -18.94 20.15 15.60
C ALA A 157 -18.56 18.76 15.04
N SER A 158 -18.31 18.68 13.72
CA SER A 158 -17.95 17.41 13.05
C SER A 158 -16.56 16.90 13.41
N MET A 159 -15.73 17.74 14.04
CA MET A 159 -14.31 17.47 14.32
C MET A 159 -13.48 17.14 13.06
N SER A 160 -13.96 17.52 11.86
CA SER A 160 -13.21 17.36 10.62
C SER A 160 -11.89 18.14 10.68
N THR A 161 -10.79 17.44 10.42
CA THR A 161 -9.43 17.99 10.47
C THR A 161 -9.02 18.61 9.14
N ASN A 162 -9.63 18.19 8.03
CA ASN A 162 -9.35 18.68 6.68
C ASN A 162 -10.62 18.55 5.82
N PRO A 163 -11.04 19.61 5.09
CA PRO A 163 -12.28 19.57 4.32
C PRO A 163 -12.22 18.67 3.07
N PHE A 164 -11.07 18.09 2.74
CA PHE A 164 -10.90 17.30 1.51
C PHE A 164 -10.04 16.05 1.70
N ALA A 165 -8.81 16.21 2.18
CA ALA A 165 -7.84 15.12 2.21
C ALA A 165 -7.85 14.41 3.57
N ASP A 166 -8.35 13.18 3.58
CA ASP A 166 -8.29 12.23 4.68
C ASP A 166 -7.51 10.97 4.26
N TYR A 167 -7.53 9.94 5.10
CA TYR A 167 -6.88 8.67 4.78
C TYR A 167 -7.54 7.93 3.61
N HIS A 168 -8.85 8.07 3.37
CA HIS A 168 -9.52 7.44 2.23
C HIS A 168 -9.00 7.97 0.90
N VAL A 169 -8.88 9.28 0.75
CA VAL A 169 -8.34 9.91 -0.46
C VAL A 169 -6.88 9.49 -0.65
N VAL A 170 -6.08 9.51 0.42
CA VAL A 170 -4.68 9.08 0.36
C VAL A 170 -4.57 7.62 -0.06
N TYR A 171 -5.38 6.73 0.52
CA TYR A 171 -5.38 5.30 0.17
C TYR A 171 -5.81 5.08 -1.28
N ALA A 172 -6.87 5.76 -1.76
CA ALA A 172 -7.29 5.69 -3.15
C ALA A 172 -6.17 6.10 -4.11
N VAL A 173 -5.48 7.21 -3.83
CA VAL A 173 -4.35 7.68 -4.65
C VAL A 173 -3.20 6.67 -4.62
N VAL A 174 -2.86 6.11 -3.45
CA VAL A 174 -1.81 5.08 -3.34
C VAL A 174 -2.16 3.83 -4.13
N LEU A 175 -3.42 3.36 -4.08
CA LEU A 175 -3.88 2.22 -4.88
C LEU A 175 -3.69 2.48 -6.38
N ILE A 176 -4.11 3.64 -6.86
CA ILE A 176 -3.94 4.06 -8.26
C ILE A 176 -2.46 4.13 -8.63
N ALA A 177 -1.63 4.73 -7.77
CA ALA A 177 -0.19 4.85 -8.00
C ALA A 177 0.49 3.48 -8.08
N LEU A 178 0.16 2.54 -7.18
CA LEU A 178 0.68 1.17 -7.18
C LEU A 178 0.31 0.40 -8.45
N ALA A 179 -0.92 0.58 -8.95
CA ALA A 179 -1.35 0.01 -10.22
C ALA A 179 -0.64 0.66 -11.42
N ALA A 180 -0.49 1.99 -11.42
CA ALA A 180 0.16 2.75 -12.48
C ALA A 180 1.64 2.37 -12.66
N VAL A 181 2.36 2.14 -11.56
CA VAL A 181 3.78 1.72 -11.59
C VAL A 181 3.96 0.21 -11.73
N SER A 182 2.88 -0.56 -11.90
CA SER A 182 2.92 -2.04 -11.98
C SER A 182 3.67 -2.68 -10.80
N ALA A 183 3.38 -2.21 -9.58
CA ALA A 183 4.09 -2.63 -8.36
C ALA A 183 4.01 -4.14 -8.06
N GLY A 184 3.13 -4.87 -8.75
CA GLY A 184 2.98 -6.33 -8.65
C GLY A 184 4.11 -7.10 -9.32
N ASP A 185 4.85 -6.48 -10.24
CA ASP A 185 6.02 -7.09 -10.87
C ASP A 185 7.22 -7.16 -9.91
N ALA A 186 7.28 -6.26 -8.93
CA ALA A 186 8.32 -6.22 -7.90
C ALA A 186 7.93 -7.06 -6.68
N LEU A 187 8.70 -8.12 -6.40
CA LEU A 187 8.53 -8.99 -5.21
C LEU A 187 7.08 -9.50 -5.02
N GLY A 188 6.37 -9.70 -6.13
CA GLY A 188 4.99 -10.19 -6.16
C GLY A 188 4.80 -11.22 -7.27
N LEU A 189 3.59 -11.76 -7.35
CA LEU A 189 3.19 -12.76 -8.34
C LEU A 189 2.71 -12.13 -9.66
N GLY A 190 2.80 -10.80 -9.83
CA GLY A 190 2.29 -10.07 -11.00
C GLY A 190 2.85 -10.56 -12.32
N ARG A 191 4.14 -10.91 -12.37
CA ARG A 191 4.76 -11.49 -13.56
C ARG A 191 4.21 -12.87 -13.92
N LEU A 192 3.83 -13.68 -12.93
CA LEU A 192 3.20 -14.99 -13.16
C LEU A 192 1.75 -14.82 -13.60
N TRP A 193 1.03 -13.91 -12.96
CA TRP A 193 -0.34 -13.52 -13.31
C TRP A 193 -0.43 -13.03 -14.76
N ALA A 194 0.49 -12.16 -15.19
CA ALA A 194 0.54 -11.62 -16.54
C ALA A 194 0.82 -12.66 -17.64
N ARG A 195 1.24 -13.89 -17.29
CA ARG A 195 1.46 -15.00 -18.22
C ARG A 195 0.20 -15.83 -18.48
N LEU A 196 -0.83 -15.69 -17.66
CA LEU A 196 -2.10 -16.39 -17.87
C LEU A 196 -2.71 -15.96 -19.21
N PRO A 197 -3.20 -16.88 -20.06
CA PRO A 197 -3.70 -16.55 -21.40
C PRO A 197 -4.74 -15.42 -21.38
N ILE A 198 -5.71 -15.50 -20.46
CA ILE A 198 -6.76 -14.48 -20.32
C ILE A 198 -6.20 -13.08 -19.97
N VAL A 199 -5.17 -13.00 -19.12
CA VAL A 199 -4.56 -11.73 -18.68
C VAL A 199 -3.63 -11.17 -19.75
N ARG A 200 -2.91 -12.04 -20.46
CA ARG A 200 -2.09 -11.65 -21.61
C ARG A 200 -2.95 -11.05 -22.72
N ASP A 201 -4.10 -11.66 -22.98
CA ASP A 201 -5.01 -11.24 -24.03
C ASP A 201 -5.86 -10.01 -23.60
N HIS A 202 -5.97 -9.76 -22.28
CA HIS A 202 -6.65 -8.60 -21.69
C HIS A 202 -5.76 -7.85 -20.70
N ALA A 203 -4.91 -6.94 -21.20
CA ALA A 203 -3.94 -6.20 -20.39
C ALA A 203 -4.55 -5.40 -19.23
N TRP A 204 -5.86 -5.13 -19.24
CA TRP A 204 -6.57 -4.45 -18.15
C TRP A 204 -6.69 -5.31 -16.88
N LEU A 205 -6.57 -6.64 -16.99
CA LEU A 205 -6.61 -7.60 -15.88
C LEU A 205 -5.30 -7.67 -15.08
N ARG A 206 -4.27 -6.93 -15.49
CA ARG A 206 -3.01 -6.83 -14.75
C ARG A 206 -3.17 -6.03 -13.46
#